data_AF-A0A4R1X9M4-F1
#
_entry.id   AF-A0A4R1X9M4-F1
#
_cell.length_a   1.000
_cell.length_b   1.000
_cell.length_c   1.000
_cell.angle_alpha   90.00
_cell.angle_beta   90.00
_cell.angle_gamma   90.00
#
_symmetry.space_group_name_H-M   'P 1'
#
loop_
_entity.id
_entity.type
_entity.pdbx_description
1 polymer ?
#
loop_
_entity_poly.entity_id
_entity_poly.type
_entity_poly.pdbx_seq_one_letter_code
_entity_poly.pdbx_strand_id
1 'polypeptide(L)'
;MNFAQLRVALFTLVHKEIRRFMRIWPQTLLPPAITMSLYFVIFGNLVGSRIGEMNGFSYMQFIVPGLIMMAVITNSYSNVSSSFFSVKFQKSIEELLMSPVPLHLILWGYVIGGVARGVLVGIIVTTMSLFFTELGIHNIFVTIYTVIITSLLFSLGGFINAVYAKSFDDISIIPTFVLTPLTYLGGVFYSISALSPFWQNLSLINPIVYMVNAFRYGILGHSDVNVAISLIVVTLFCAVLYCIAYYLLARGSGMRE
;
A
#
# COMPACT_ATOMS: atom_id res chain seq x y z
N MET A 1 29.72 -11.85 7.01
CA MET A 1 29.51 -11.57 5.58
C MET A 1 30.18 -10.27 5.23
N ASN A 2 30.83 -10.19 4.07
CA ASN A 2 31.41 -8.95 3.55
C ASN A 2 30.30 -8.02 3.01
N PHE A 3 30.47 -6.69 3.02
CA PHE A 3 29.43 -5.73 2.60
C PHE A 3 28.96 -5.98 1.15
N ALA A 4 29.88 -6.42 0.28
CA ALA A 4 29.56 -6.85 -1.08
C ALA A 4 28.62 -8.07 -1.13
N GLN A 5 28.81 -9.05 -0.26
CA GLN A 5 27.97 -10.26 -0.19
C GLN A 5 26.57 -9.93 0.32
N LEU A 6 26.45 -9.01 1.28
CA LEU A 6 25.16 -8.51 1.76
C LEU A 6 24.37 -7.80 0.65
N ARG A 7 25.04 -6.94 -0.12
CA ARG A 7 24.41 -6.25 -1.26
C ARG A 7 23.94 -7.23 -2.34
N VAL A 8 24.76 -8.23 -2.68
CA VAL A 8 24.39 -9.26 -3.67
C VAL A 8 23.20 -10.09 -3.17
N ALA A 9 23.19 -10.48 -1.90
CA ALA A 9 22.08 -11.23 -1.32
C ALA A 9 20.76 -10.44 -1.38
N LEU A 10 20.77 -9.17 -0.97
CA LEU A 10 19.59 -8.30 -1.03
C LEU A 10 19.12 -8.10 -2.48
N PHE A 11 20.03 -7.79 -3.40
CA PHE A 11 19.66 -7.58 -4.81
C PHE A 11 19.09 -8.85 -5.43
N THR A 12 19.63 -10.02 -5.08
CA THR A 12 19.13 -11.31 -5.58
C THR A 12 17.72 -11.60 -5.05
N LEU A 13 17.44 -11.35 -3.76
CA LEU A 13 16.12 -11.49 -3.18
C LEU A 13 15.11 -10.54 -3.83
N VAL A 14 15.46 -9.26 -3.96
CA VAL A 14 14.61 -8.26 -4.62
C VAL A 14 14.33 -8.64 -6.07
N HIS A 15 15.35 -9.07 -6.82
CA HIS A 15 15.18 -9.47 -8.21
C HIS A 15 14.36 -10.75 -8.36
N LYS A 16 14.44 -11.68 -7.41
CA LYS A 16 13.57 -12.87 -7.35
C LYS A 16 12.11 -12.45 -7.15
N GLU A 17 11.84 -11.56 -6.20
CA GLU A 17 10.49 -11.04 -5.94
C GLU A 17 9.92 -10.28 -7.14
N ILE A 18 10.74 -9.40 -7.75
CA ILE A 18 10.34 -8.64 -8.94
C ILE A 18 10.02 -9.58 -10.10
N ARG A 19 10.89 -10.55 -10.40
CA ARG A 19 10.63 -11.52 -11.47
C ARG A 19 9.41 -12.38 -11.20
N ARG A 20 9.14 -12.73 -9.94
CA ARG A 20 7.96 -13.52 -9.56
C ARG A 20 6.67 -12.81 -9.92
N PHE A 21 6.47 -11.56 -9.49
CA PHE A 21 5.21 -10.86 -9.79
C PHE A 21 5.13 -10.46 -11.28
N MET A 22 6.25 -10.11 -11.92
CA MET A 22 6.28 -9.80 -13.35
C MET A 22 5.92 -11.00 -14.22
N ARG A 23 6.22 -12.23 -13.78
CA ARG A 23 5.82 -13.45 -14.50
C ARG A 23 4.30 -13.67 -14.46
N ILE A 24 3.63 -13.19 -13.41
CA ILE A 24 2.19 -13.31 -13.20
C ILE A 24 1.52 -11.92 -13.38
N TRP A 25 2.05 -11.09 -14.28
CA TRP A 25 1.55 -9.74 -14.53
C TRP A 25 0.05 -9.68 -14.89
N PRO A 26 -0.54 -10.65 -15.65
CA PRO A 26 -1.96 -10.57 -15.99
C PRO A 26 -2.84 -10.73 -14.75
N GLN A 27 -2.45 -11.57 -13.80
CA GLN A 27 -3.23 -11.78 -12.57
C GLN A 27 -2.99 -10.67 -11.55
N THR A 28 -1.82 -10.03 -11.58
CA THR A 28 -1.39 -9.12 -10.51
C THR A 28 -1.60 -7.64 -10.84
N LEU A 29 -1.59 -7.27 -12.13
CA LEU A 29 -1.70 -5.89 -12.60
C LEU A 29 -3.02 -5.60 -13.32
N LEU A 30 -3.60 -6.57 -14.06
CA LEU A 30 -4.87 -6.34 -14.77
C LEU A 30 -6.05 -6.13 -13.82
N PRO A 31 -6.26 -6.92 -12.75
CA PRO A 31 -7.46 -6.74 -11.93
C PRO A 31 -7.54 -5.35 -11.28
N PRO A 32 -6.46 -4.81 -10.67
CA PRO A 32 -6.46 -3.43 -10.18
C PRO A 32 -6.74 -2.40 -11.28
N ALA A 33 -6.13 -2.57 -12.47
CA ALA A 33 -6.33 -1.64 -13.58
C ALA A 33 -7.79 -1.63 -14.07
N ILE A 34 -8.41 -2.80 -14.21
CA ILE A 34 -9.81 -2.95 -14.63
C ILE A 34 -10.74 -2.36 -13.55
N THR A 35 -10.57 -2.76 -12.29
CA THR A 35 -11.40 -2.28 -11.18
C THR A 35 -11.31 -0.76 -11.01
N MET A 36 -10.10 -0.18 -11.12
CA MET A 36 -9.94 1.28 -11.03
C MET A 36 -10.53 2.00 -12.24
N SER A 37 -10.41 1.44 -13.44
CA SER A 37 -11.08 1.98 -14.63
C SER A 37 -12.59 1.98 -14.48
N LEU A 38 -13.17 0.89 -13.94
CA LEU A 38 -14.60 0.82 -13.64
C LEU A 38 -14.98 1.86 -12.58
N TYR A 39 -14.18 2.03 -11.53
CA TYR A 39 -14.42 3.08 -10.54
C TYR A 39 -14.37 4.48 -11.15
N PHE A 40 -13.46 4.76 -12.09
CA PHE A 40 -13.44 6.04 -12.81
C PHE A 40 -14.68 6.24 -13.69
N VAL A 41 -15.15 5.21 -14.39
CA VAL A 41 -16.36 5.31 -15.20
C VAL A 41 -17.59 5.52 -14.32
N ILE A 42 -17.72 4.77 -13.23
CA ILE A 42 -18.88 4.83 -12.34
C ILE A 42 -18.87 6.13 -11.53
N PHE A 43 -17.81 6.38 -10.75
CA PHE A 43 -17.78 7.54 -9.86
C PHE A 43 -17.45 8.84 -10.60
N GLY A 44 -16.62 8.78 -11.65
CA GLY A 44 -16.28 9.96 -12.44
C GLY A 44 -17.41 10.40 -13.36
N ASN A 45 -17.91 9.52 -14.24
CA ASN A 45 -18.93 9.90 -15.24
C ASN A 45 -20.38 9.82 -14.70
N LEU A 46 -20.78 8.71 -14.07
CA LEU A 46 -22.19 8.53 -13.67
C LEU A 46 -22.55 9.31 -12.41
N VAL A 47 -21.65 9.35 -11.43
CA VAL A 47 -21.88 10.04 -10.16
C VAL A 47 -21.44 11.50 -10.23
N GLY A 48 -20.28 11.79 -10.83
CA GLY A 48 -19.79 13.16 -11.01
C GLY A 48 -20.77 14.07 -11.78
N SER A 49 -21.47 13.54 -12.79
CA SER A 49 -22.52 14.28 -13.51
C SER A 49 -23.75 14.63 -12.66
N ARG A 50 -23.99 13.93 -11.55
CA ARG A 50 -25.13 14.17 -10.64
C ARG A 50 -24.77 14.98 -9.39
N ILE A 51 -23.51 14.91 -8.94
CA ILE A 51 -23.06 15.57 -7.71
C ILE A 51 -22.62 17.03 -7.97
N GLY A 52 -22.18 17.36 -9.19
CA GLY A 52 -21.66 18.71 -9.49
C GLY A 52 -20.28 18.96 -8.88
N GLU A 53 -19.95 20.21 -8.56
CA GLU A 53 -18.67 20.60 -7.96
C GLU A 53 -18.67 20.36 -6.44
N MET A 54 -17.61 19.73 -5.94
CA MET A 54 -17.38 19.54 -4.51
C MET A 54 -16.12 20.31 -4.12
N ASN A 55 -16.28 21.41 -3.37
CA ASN A 55 -15.19 22.33 -3.00
C ASN A 55 -14.46 22.99 -4.20
N GLY A 56 -15.17 23.36 -5.27
CA GLY A 56 -14.61 24.08 -6.42
C GLY A 56 -13.74 23.24 -7.37
N PHE A 57 -13.66 21.92 -7.17
CA PHE A 57 -13.06 20.96 -8.09
C PHE A 57 -14.11 19.95 -8.56
N SER A 58 -13.89 19.38 -9.75
CA SER A 58 -14.71 18.26 -10.22
C SER A 58 -14.59 17.10 -9.24
N TYR A 59 -15.71 16.48 -8.89
CA TYR A 59 -15.75 15.26 -8.06
C TYR A 59 -14.77 14.19 -8.55
N MET A 60 -14.56 14.13 -9.87
CA MET A 60 -13.60 13.24 -10.51
C MET A 60 -12.15 13.52 -10.05
N GLN A 61 -11.73 14.79 -10.02
CA GLN A 61 -10.39 15.19 -9.56
C GLN A 61 -10.19 14.89 -8.08
N PHE A 62 -11.25 14.99 -7.27
CA PHE A 62 -11.20 14.74 -5.83
C PHE A 62 -11.00 13.27 -5.45
N ILE A 63 -11.64 12.34 -6.19
CA ILE A 63 -11.60 10.90 -5.89
C ILE A 63 -10.37 10.21 -6.48
N VAL A 64 -9.85 10.70 -7.61
CA VAL A 64 -8.71 10.09 -8.30
C VAL A 64 -7.52 9.79 -7.38
N PRO A 65 -7.05 10.73 -6.55
CA PRO A 65 -6.00 10.47 -5.58
C PRO A 65 -6.34 9.34 -4.61
N GLY A 66 -7.58 9.29 -4.13
CA GLY A 66 -8.05 8.24 -3.22
C GLY A 66 -8.04 6.85 -3.87
N LEU A 67 -8.52 6.74 -5.11
CA LEU A 67 -8.54 5.47 -5.85
C LEU A 67 -7.14 4.95 -6.15
N ILE A 68 -6.20 5.84 -6.52
CA ILE A 68 -4.79 5.48 -6.68
C ILE A 68 -4.25 4.90 -5.37
N MET A 69 -4.49 5.57 -4.24
CA MET A 69 -4.04 5.08 -2.93
C MET A 69 -4.66 3.74 -2.57
N MET A 70 -5.96 3.54 -2.81
CA MET A 70 -6.61 2.24 -2.61
C MET A 70 -5.93 1.13 -3.43
N ALA A 71 -5.55 1.40 -4.67
CA ALA A 71 -4.85 0.44 -5.52
C ALA A 71 -3.47 0.10 -4.95
N VAL A 72 -2.69 1.11 -4.56
CA VAL A 72 -1.36 0.95 -3.99
C VAL A 72 -1.40 0.15 -2.68
N ILE A 73 -2.34 0.49 -1.79
CA ILE A 73 -2.54 -0.14 -0.48
C ILE A 73 -2.84 -1.64 -0.63
N THR A 74 -3.87 -1.97 -1.42
CA THR A 74 -4.32 -3.35 -1.60
C THR A 74 -3.26 -4.22 -2.28
N ASN A 75 -2.57 -3.68 -3.29
CA ASN A 75 -1.56 -4.44 -4.04
C ASN A 75 -0.26 -4.63 -3.25
N SER A 76 0.22 -3.60 -2.56
CA SER A 76 1.44 -3.71 -1.73
C SER A 76 1.24 -4.75 -0.64
N TYR A 77 0.11 -4.68 0.05
CA TYR A 77 -0.25 -5.62 1.12
C TYR A 77 -0.36 -7.06 0.60
N SER A 78 -1.20 -7.28 -0.42
CA SER A 78 -1.48 -8.61 -0.98
C SER A 78 -0.22 -9.27 -1.56
N ASN A 79 0.68 -8.48 -2.13
CA ASN A 79 1.93 -8.98 -2.69
C ASN A 79 2.84 -9.58 -1.63
N VAL A 80 3.13 -8.81 -0.58
CA VAL A 80 4.04 -9.25 0.47
C VAL A 80 3.42 -10.39 1.27
N SER A 81 2.13 -10.29 1.57
CA SER A 81 1.45 -11.31 2.35
C SER A 81 1.42 -12.66 1.63
N SER A 82 1.02 -12.67 0.35
CA SER A 82 1.04 -13.87 -0.48
C SER A 82 2.47 -14.37 -0.72
N SER A 83 3.42 -13.46 -0.93
CA SER A 83 4.78 -13.85 -1.27
C SER A 83 5.48 -14.57 -0.12
N PHE A 84 5.46 -13.96 1.07
CA PHE A 84 6.07 -14.53 2.26
C PHE A 84 5.35 -15.80 2.70
N PHE A 85 4.01 -15.81 2.67
CA PHE A 85 3.26 -17.02 3.02
C PHE A 85 3.52 -18.17 2.05
N SER A 86 3.72 -17.92 0.76
CA SER A 86 4.05 -18.99 -0.19
C SER A 86 5.36 -19.69 0.17
N VAL A 87 6.35 -18.95 0.67
CA VAL A 87 7.63 -19.50 1.13
C VAL A 87 7.46 -20.25 2.45
N LYS A 88 6.58 -19.75 3.33
CA LYS A 88 6.16 -20.46 4.56
C LYS A 88 5.51 -21.80 4.24
N PHE A 89 4.54 -21.79 3.33
CA PHE A 89 3.77 -22.96 2.92
C PHE A 89 4.65 -24.03 2.25
N GLN A 90 5.68 -23.62 1.51
CA GLN A 90 6.66 -24.52 0.89
C GLN A 90 7.70 -25.07 1.89
N LYS A 91 7.63 -24.72 3.18
CA LYS A 91 8.62 -25.04 4.23
C LYS A 91 10.05 -24.54 3.95
N SER A 92 10.26 -23.77 2.89
CA SER A 92 11.56 -23.17 2.56
C SER A 92 11.97 -22.04 3.51
N ILE A 93 11.09 -21.62 4.44
CA ILE A 93 11.47 -20.66 5.48
C ILE A 93 12.60 -21.19 6.37
N GLU A 94 12.62 -22.49 6.66
CA GLU A 94 13.68 -23.07 7.50
C GLU A 94 15.05 -22.99 6.81
N GLU A 95 15.11 -23.24 5.50
CA GLU A 95 16.32 -23.05 4.70
C GLU A 95 16.75 -21.58 4.65
N LEU A 96 15.79 -20.66 4.58
CA LEU A 96 16.02 -19.22 4.52
C LEU A 96 16.53 -18.66 5.87
N LEU A 97 16.07 -19.23 6.99
CA LEU A 97 16.53 -18.90 8.34
C LEU A 97 17.85 -19.58 8.72
N MET A 98 18.15 -20.75 8.15
CA MET A 98 19.46 -21.42 8.30
C MET A 98 20.54 -20.83 7.39
N SER A 99 20.15 -20.05 6.37
CA SER A 99 21.06 -19.30 5.52
C SER A 99 21.81 -18.25 6.36
N PRO A 100 23.11 -17.99 6.11
CA PRO A 100 23.90 -16.99 6.83
C PRO A 100 23.46 -15.54 6.56
N VAL A 101 22.30 -15.32 5.95
CA VAL A 101 21.76 -13.99 5.60
C VAL A 101 21.07 -13.38 6.82
N PRO A 102 21.42 -12.14 7.20
CA PRO A 102 20.78 -11.48 8.34
C PRO A 102 19.28 -11.24 8.10
N LEU A 103 18.48 -11.41 9.15
CA LEU A 103 17.01 -11.28 9.14
C LEU A 103 16.51 -9.95 8.55
N HIS A 104 17.23 -8.84 8.81
CA HIS A 104 16.90 -7.54 8.24
C HIS A 104 16.94 -7.53 6.70
N LEU A 105 17.89 -8.25 6.08
CA LEU A 105 18.00 -8.30 4.62
C LEU A 105 16.84 -9.09 4.00
N ILE A 106 16.38 -10.14 4.69
CA ILE A 106 15.22 -10.93 4.28
C ILE A 106 13.97 -10.04 4.32
N LEU A 107 13.75 -9.34 5.43
CA LEU A 107 12.64 -8.41 5.60
C LEU A 107 12.64 -7.34 4.50
N TRP A 108 13.77 -6.67 4.28
CA TRP A 108 13.91 -5.67 3.23
C TRP A 108 13.70 -6.24 1.83
N GLY A 109 14.13 -7.47 1.55
CA GLY A 109 13.92 -8.12 0.25
C GLY A 109 12.43 -8.25 -0.12
N TYR A 110 11.61 -8.76 0.80
CA TYR A 110 10.16 -8.88 0.59
C TYR A 110 9.46 -7.53 0.56
N VAL A 111 9.83 -6.64 1.49
CA VAL A 111 9.23 -5.30 1.59
C VAL A 111 9.50 -4.48 0.33
N ILE A 112 10.74 -4.48 -0.19
CA ILE A 112 11.09 -3.79 -1.44
C ILE A 112 10.32 -4.40 -2.62
N GLY A 113 10.13 -5.72 -2.67
CA GLY A 113 9.29 -6.38 -3.67
C GLY A 113 7.83 -5.90 -3.62
N GLY A 114 7.27 -5.76 -2.42
CA GLY A 114 5.95 -5.17 -2.18
C GLY A 114 5.84 -3.72 -2.64
N VAL A 115 6.81 -2.90 -2.25
CA VAL A 115 6.90 -1.48 -2.65
C VAL A 115 7.00 -1.35 -4.17
N ALA A 116 7.84 -2.16 -4.82
CA ALA A 116 8.01 -2.13 -6.27
C ALA A 116 6.69 -2.42 -7.00
N ARG A 117 5.94 -3.44 -6.57
CA ARG A 117 4.63 -3.75 -7.17
C ARG A 117 3.59 -2.69 -6.85
N GLY A 118 3.54 -2.19 -5.61
CA GLY A 118 2.64 -1.11 -5.20
C GLY A 118 2.82 0.15 -6.04
N VAL A 119 4.08 0.57 -6.21
CA VAL A 119 4.47 1.71 -7.04
C VAL A 119 4.13 1.46 -8.51
N LEU A 120 4.41 0.26 -9.05
CA LEU A 120 4.09 -0.08 -10.43
C LEU A 120 2.57 0.02 -10.70
N VAL A 121 1.74 -0.54 -9.81
CA VAL A 121 0.28 -0.42 -9.92
C VAL A 121 -0.15 1.04 -9.76
N GLY A 122 0.43 1.78 -8.82
CA GLY A 122 0.18 3.21 -8.66
C GLY A 122 0.48 4.01 -9.93
N ILE A 123 1.59 3.73 -10.61
CA ILE A 123 1.96 4.35 -11.89
C ILE A 123 0.94 4.00 -12.98
N ILE A 124 0.54 2.73 -13.09
CA ILE A 124 -0.45 2.28 -14.07
C ILE A 124 -1.77 3.04 -13.85
N VAL A 125 -2.28 3.05 -12.62
CA VAL A 125 -3.56 3.72 -12.30
C VAL A 125 -3.46 5.23 -12.46
N THR A 126 -2.33 5.84 -12.08
CA THR A 126 -2.09 7.28 -12.30
C THR A 126 -2.09 7.61 -13.80
N THR A 127 -1.38 6.82 -14.61
CA THR A 127 -1.36 6.99 -16.08
C THR A 127 -2.76 6.84 -16.67
N MET A 128 -3.54 5.86 -16.20
CA MET A 128 -4.94 5.70 -16.61
C MET A 128 -5.79 6.91 -16.22
N SER A 129 -5.59 7.45 -15.02
CA SER A 129 -6.35 8.62 -14.53
C SER A 129 -6.13 9.88 -15.35
N LEU A 130 -4.93 10.07 -15.93
CA LEU A 130 -4.63 11.20 -16.82
C LEU A 130 -5.46 11.20 -18.12
N PHE A 131 -5.94 10.03 -18.58
CA PHE A 131 -6.87 9.96 -19.72
C PHE A 131 -8.28 10.44 -19.36
N PHE A 132 -8.61 10.44 -18.08
CA PHE A 132 -9.95 10.76 -17.57
C PHE A 132 -10.02 12.16 -16.96
N THR A 133 -8.93 12.68 -16.41
CA THR A 133 -8.90 14.02 -15.79
C THR A 133 -7.52 14.66 -15.90
N GLU A 134 -7.48 15.98 -16.09
CA GLU A 134 -6.25 16.75 -16.00
C GLU A 134 -5.88 16.95 -14.53
N LEU A 135 -4.78 16.31 -14.13
CA LEU A 135 -4.20 16.43 -12.78
C LEU A 135 -3.07 17.45 -12.81
N GLY A 136 -3.26 18.59 -12.14
CA GLY A 136 -2.19 19.57 -11.95
C GLY A 136 -1.26 19.16 -10.82
N ILE A 137 -0.20 18.39 -11.12
CA ILE A 137 0.74 17.94 -10.08
C ILE A 137 1.44 19.16 -9.46
N HIS A 138 0.99 19.56 -8.27
CA HIS A 138 1.53 20.73 -7.58
C HIS A 138 2.89 20.40 -6.95
N ASN A 139 3.04 19.19 -6.40
CA ASN A 139 4.29 18.78 -5.75
C ASN A 139 4.61 17.30 -6.00
N ILE A 140 5.44 17.05 -7.02
CA ILE A 140 5.92 15.70 -7.38
C ILE A 140 6.59 15.00 -6.18
N PHE A 141 7.33 15.73 -5.35
CA PHE A 141 8.11 15.12 -4.27
C PHE A 141 7.20 14.53 -3.19
N VAL A 142 6.18 15.27 -2.76
CA VAL A 142 5.21 14.80 -1.77
C VAL A 142 4.43 13.60 -2.30
N THR A 143 4.03 13.63 -3.57
CA THR A 143 3.31 12.54 -4.25
C THR A 143 4.14 11.25 -4.30
N ILE A 144 5.42 11.33 -4.70
CA ILE A 144 6.30 10.15 -4.73
C ILE A 144 6.55 9.62 -3.31
N TYR A 145 6.85 10.51 -2.37
CA TYR A 145 7.16 10.13 -0.99
C TYR A 145 5.97 9.44 -0.32
N THR A 146 4.76 9.98 -0.47
CA THR A 146 3.53 9.40 0.07
C THR A 146 3.24 8.01 -0.51
N VAL A 147 3.39 7.82 -1.83
CA VAL A 147 3.22 6.50 -2.46
C VAL A 147 4.22 5.49 -1.92
N ILE A 148 5.50 5.87 -1.81
CA ILE A 148 6.55 4.98 -1.31
C ILE A 148 6.27 4.60 0.14
N ILE A 149 5.97 5.58 1.00
CA ILE A 149 5.81 5.32 2.43
C ILE A 149 4.52 4.57 2.76
N THR A 150 3.44 4.82 2.00
CA THR A 150 2.22 4.01 2.09
C THR A 150 2.49 2.58 1.62
N SER A 151 3.16 2.41 0.48
CA SER A 151 3.53 1.07 0.00
C SER A 151 4.39 0.34 1.02
N LEU A 152 5.31 1.04 1.68
CA LEU A 152 6.17 0.50 2.74
C LEU A 152 5.36 0.05 3.95
N LEU A 153 4.46 0.90 4.45
CA LEU A 153 3.61 0.60 5.60
C LEU A 153 2.77 -0.66 5.37
N PHE A 154 2.10 -0.74 4.22
CA PHE A 154 1.24 -1.86 3.90
C PHE A 154 2.00 -3.12 3.52
N SER A 155 3.21 -2.98 2.97
CA SER A 155 4.14 -4.10 2.78
C SER A 155 4.55 -4.70 4.13
N LEU A 156 4.88 -3.87 5.12
CA LEU A 156 5.20 -4.32 6.48
C LEU A 156 3.99 -4.96 7.17
N GLY A 157 2.80 -4.36 7.03
CA GLY A 157 1.57 -4.95 7.55
C GLY A 157 1.22 -6.30 6.92
N GLY A 158 1.42 -6.43 5.60
CA GLY A 158 1.26 -7.68 4.87
C GLY A 158 2.27 -8.75 5.30
N PHE A 159 3.50 -8.34 5.58
CA PHE A 159 4.54 -9.21 6.13
C PHE A 159 4.15 -9.76 7.50
N ILE A 160 3.75 -8.89 8.44
CA ILE A 160 3.32 -9.30 9.78
C ILE A 160 2.14 -10.27 9.69
N ASN A 161 1.14 -9.99 8.84
CA ASN A 161 0.03 -10.92 8.64
C ASN A 161 0.51 -12.29 8.14
N ALA A 162 1.40 -12.33 7.16
CA ALA A 162 1.91 -13.59 6.63
C ALA A 162 2.75 -14.40 7.63
N VAL A 163 3.38 -13.75 8.61
CA VAL A 163 4.05 -14.46 9.71
C VAL A 163 3.03 -15.22 10.57
N TYR A 164 1.90 -14.59 10.91
CA TYR A 164 0.86 -15.18 11.75
C TYR A 164 -0.09 -16.13 11.01
N ALA A 165 -0.33 -15.91 9.72
CA ALA A 165 -1.23 -16.71 8.92
C ALA A 165 -0.81 -18.19 8.88
N LYS A 166 -1.76 -19.10 9.12
CA LYS A 166 -1.56 -20.55 9.03
C LYS A 166 -2.17 -21.12 7.76
N SER A 167 -3.21 -20.45 7.23
CA SER A 167 -3.92 -20.85 6.01
C SER A 167 -3.99 -19.70 4.98
N PHE A 168 -4.27 -20.04 3.72
CA PHE A 168 -4.51 -19.03 2.66
C PHE A 168 -5.72 -18.14 2.97
N ASP A 169 -6.69 -18.66 3.72
CA ASP A 169 -7.86 -17.91 4.17
C ASP A 169 -7.47 -16.80 5.15
N ASP A 170 -6.58 -17.06 6.11
CA ASP A 170 -6.12 -16.08 7.10
C ASP A 170 -5.48 -14.85 6.44
N ILE A 171 -4.73 -15.08 5.35
CA ILE A 171 -4.07 -14.02 4.57
C ILE A 171 -5.10 -13.11 3.90
N SER A 172 -6.24 -13.69 3.49
CA SER A 172 -7.28 -13.02 2.72
C SER A 172 -8.35 -12.38 3.61
N ILE A 173 -8.54 -12.89 4.83
CA ILE A 173 -9.49 -12.37 5.82
C ILE A 173 -9.10 -10.96 6.27
N ILE A 174 -7.85 -10.72 6.65
CA ILE A 174 -7.42 -9.39 7.15
C ILE A 174 -7.67 -8.26 6.12
N PRO A 175 -7.26 -8.40 4.83
CA PRO A 175 -7.54 -7.34 3.87
C PRO A 175 -9.04 -7.13 3.63
N THR A 176 -9.86 -8.18 3.72
CA THR A 176 -11.31 -8.08 3.51
C THR A 176 -12.04 -7.47 4.70
N PHE A 177 -11.75 -7.92 5.92
CA PHE A 177 -12.48 -7.51 7.13
C PHE A 177 -11.94 -6.27 7.81
N VAL A 178 -10.65 -5.96 7.64
CA VAL A 178 -10.00 -4.83 8.33
C VAL A 178 -9.61 -3.76 7.33
N LEU A 179 -8.81 -4.12 6.33
CA LEU A 179 -8.19 -3.16 5.44
C LEU A 179 -9.20 -2.49 4.50
N THR A 180 -10.18 -3.25 4.00
CA THR A 180 -11.23 -2.72 3.12
C THR A 180 -12.12 -1.71 3.85
N PRO A 181 -12.72 -2.02 5.03
CA PRO A 181 -13.45 -1.02 5.81
C PRO A 181 -12.62 0.19 6.22
N LEU A 182 -11.37 -0.01 6.64
CA LEU A 182 -10.46 1.09 6.96
C LEU A 182 -10.16 1.96 5.74
N THR A 183 -10.08 1.37 4.54
CA THR A 183 -9.84 2.15 3.31
C THR A 183 -11.06 3.00 2.97
N TYR A 184 -12.28 2.46 3.12
CA TYR A 184 -13.51 3.23 2.95
C TYR A 184 -13.69 4.30 4.02
N LEU A 185 -13.33 4.01 5.27
CA LEU A 185 -13.28 4.99 6.38
C LEU A 185 -12.11 5.98 6.24
N GLY A 186 -11.20 5.71 5.31
CA GLY A 186 -9.97 6.44 5.04
C GLY A 186 -10.14 7.74 4.26
N GLY A 187 -11.38 8.17 3.98
CA GLY A 187 -11.62 9.38 3.19
C GLY A 187 -11.25 9.27 1.71
N VAL A 188 -11.23 8.05 1.16
CA VAL A 188 -10.95 7.79 -0.26
C VAL A 188 -12.02 8.40 -1.16
N PHE A 189 -13.30 8.31 -0.77
CA PHE A 189 -14.45 8.71 -1.59
C PHE A 189 -15.11 10.02 -1.14
N TYR A 190 -14.73 10.57 0.01
CA TYR A 190 -15.37 11.73 0.63
C TYR A 190 -14.34 12.61 1.35
N SER A 191 -14.69 13.86 1.64
CA SER A 191 -13.90 14.71 2.55
C SER A 191 -14.28 14.42 4.00
N ILE A 192 -13.30 14.53 4.89
CA ILE A 192 -13.49 14.35 6.35
C ILE A 192 -14.50 15.35 6.91
N SER A 193 -14.58 16.55 6.32
CA SER A 193 -15.50 17.61 6.75
C SER A 193 -16.97 17.29 6.47
N ALA A 194 -17.25 16.30 5.62
CA ALA A 194 -18.61 15.88 5.30
C ALA A 194 -19.20 14.88 6.32
N LEU A 195 -18.41 14.39 7.28
CA LEU A 195 -18.86 13.39 8.26
C LEU A 195 -19.36 14.03 9.55
N SER A 196 -20.25 13.31 10.24
CA SER A 196 -20.66 13.67 11.59
C SER A 196 -19.47 13.54 12.57
N PRO A 197 -19.51 14.24 13.72
CA PRO A 197 -18.36 14.32 14.64
C PRO A 197 -17.83 12.97 15.12
N PHE A 198 -18.71 11.98 15.26
CA PHE A 198 -18.34 10.63 15.65
C PHE A 198 -17.44 9.94 14.61
N TRP A 199 -17.86 9.97 13.34
CA TRP A 199 -17.10 9.35 12.26
C TRP A 199 -15.82 10.12 11.92
N GLN A 200 -15.84 11.44 12.06
CA GLN A 200 -14.65 12.27 11.92
C GLN A 200 -13.54 11.84 12.90
N ASN A 201 -13.87 11.68 14.19
CA ASN A 201 -12.90 11.24 15.19
C ASN A 201 -12.38 9.82 14.93
N LEU A 202 -13.26 8.91 14.48
CA LEU A 202 -12.86 7.54 14.14
C LEU A 202 -11.92 7.50 12.92
N SER A 203 -12.22 8.29 11.90
CA SER A 203 -11.36 8.43 10.71
C SER A 203 -10.01 9.06 11.06
N LEU A 204 -9.94 10.02 11.98
CA LEU A 204 -8.66 10.62 12.40
C LEU A 204 -7.72 9.64 13.14
N ILE A 205 -8.22 8.52 13.66
CA ILE A 205 -7.38 7.45 14.23
C ILE A 205 -6.73 6.62 13.12
N ASN A 206 -7.33 6.59 11.93
CA ASN A 206 -6.93 5.71 10.85
C ASN A 206 -5.73 6.30 10.06
N PRO A 207 -4.58 5.57 9.97
CA PRO A 207 -3.40 6.04 9.24
C PRO A 207 -3.68 6.26 7.75
N ILE A 208 -4.67 5.59 7.16
CA ILE A 208 -5.04 5.73 5.74
C ILE A 208 -5.51 7.16 5.45
N VAL A 209 -6.22 7.80 6.38
CA VAL A 209 -6.73 9.16 6.21
C VAL A 209 -5.59 10.14 5.98
N TYR A 210 -4.50 10.04 6.75
CA TYR A 210 -3.33 10.89 6.61
C TYR A 210 -2.62 10.66 5.27
N MET A 211 -2.55 9.43 4.80
CA MET A 211 -1.92 9.07 3.52
C MET A 211 -2.71 9.60 2.32
N VAL A 212 -4.02 9.38 2.32
CA VAL A 212 -4.91 9.83 1.23
C VAL A 212 -4.91 11.35 1.16
N ASN A 213 -4.95 12.06 2.29
CA ASN A 213 -4.89 13.52 2.30
C ASN A 213 -3.53 14.08 1.88
N ALA A 214 -2.42 13.46 2.29
CA ALA A 214 -1.09 13.89 1.87
C ALA A 214 -0.88 13.68 0.35
N PHE A 215 -1.40 12.58 -0.21
CA PHE A 215 -1.38 12.33 -1.65
C PHE A 215 -2.32 13.29 -2.41
N ARG A 216 -3.51 13.54 -1.86
CA ARG A 216 -4.48 14.54 -2.37
C ARG A 216 -3.84 15.93 -2.44
N TYR A 217 -3.10 16.34 -1.40
CA TYR A 217 -2.35 17.60 -1.42
C TYR A 217 -1.29 17.66 -2.52
N GLY A 218 -0.55 16.57 -2.73
CA GLY A 218 0.47 16.51 -3.79
C GLY A 218 -0.09 16.71 -5.20
N ILE A 219 -1.35 16.30 -5.42
CA ILE A 219 -2.04 16.35 -6.72
C ILE A 219 -2.97 17.56 -6.89
N LEU A 220 -3.63 18.04 -5.82
CA LEU A 220 -4.64 19.10 -5.89
C LEU A 220 -4.19 20.42 -5.22
N GLY A 221 -3.10 20.41 -4.45
CA GLY A 221 -2.65 21.57 -3.67
C GLY A 221 -3.51 21.89 -2.44
N HIS A 222 -4.61 21.17 -2.21
CA HIS A 222 -5.47 21.30 -1.03
C HIS A 222 -5.34 20.10 -0.09
N SER A 223 -5.19 20.41 1.21
CA SER A 223 -5.15 19.41 2.29
C SER A 223 -6.12 19.80 3.40
N ASP A 224 -7.01 18.89 3.77
CA ASP A 224 -7.87 19.03 4.95
C ASP A 224 -7.07 18.88 6.27
N VAL A 225 -5.85 18.34 6.19
CA VAL A 225 -4.96 18.04 7.33
C VAL A 225 -3.53 18.47 7.00
N ASN A 226 -2.78 18.96 8.00
CA ASN A 226 -1.38 19.34 7.80
C ASN A 226 -0.54 18.18 7.25
N VAL A 227 0.04 18.40 6.07
CA VAL A 227 0.80 17.41 5.30
C VAL A 227 2.04 16.96 6.05
N ALA A 228 2.74 17.87 6.72
CA ALA A 228 3.95 17.53 7.48
C ALA A 228 3.64 16.59 8.65
N ILE A 229 2.54 16.85 9.37
CA ILE A 229 2.07 15.98 10.46
C ILE A 229 1.68 14.61 9.91
N SER A 230 0.95 14.59 8.79
CA SER A 230 0.55 13.35 8.12
C SER A 230 1.76 12.49 7.73
N LEU A 231 2.80 13.10 7.15
CA LEU A 231 4.03 12.40 6.78
C LEU A 231 4.81 11.88 8.01
N ILE A 232 4.94 12.68 9.06
CA ILE A 232 5.64 12.28 10.29
C ILE A 232 4.93 11.10 10.95
N VAL A 233 3.60 11.17 11.08
CA VAL A 233 2.79 10.10 11.70
C VAL A 233 2.94 8.81 10.91
N VAL A 234 2.80 8.85 9.58
CA VAL A 234 2.93 7.66 8.73
C VAL A 234 4.35 7.08 8.79
N THR A 235 5.37 7.93 8.85
CA THR A 235 6.78 7.48 9.00
C THR A 235 7.01 6.80 10.34
N LEU A 236 6.47 7.37 11.43
CA LEU A 236 6.56 6.79 12.76
C LEU A 236 5.86 5.42 12.81
N PHE A 237 4.67 5.31 12.23
CA PHE A 237 3.96 4.04 12.11
C PHE A 237 4.76 3.00 11.31
N CYS A 238 5.44 3.40 10.22
CA CYS A 238 6.32 2.51 9.49
C CYS A 238 7.48 2.00 10.36
N ALA A 239 8.13 2.89 11.13
CA ALA A 239 9.22 2.52 12.02
C ALA A 239 8.76 1.52 13.10
N VAL A 240 7.59 1.75 13.70
CA VAL A 240 6.98 0.85 14.69
C VAL A 240 6.68 -0.52 14.07
N LEU A 241 6.04 -0.56 12.90
CA LEU A 241 5.73 -1.81 12.19
C LEU A 241 7.01 -2.56 11.77
N TYR A 242 8.06 -1.83 11.37
CA TYR A 242 9.35 -2.43 11.05
C TYR A 242 9.98 -3.10 12.28
N CYS A 243 9.97 -2.43 13.44
CA CYS A 243 10.47 -2.99 14.69
C CYS A 243 9.68 -4.26 15.09
N ILE A 244 8.36 -4.24 14.96
CA ILE A 244 7.49 -5.40 15.24
C ILE A 244 7.81 -6.55 14.28
N ALA A 245 7.87 -6.28 12.97
CA ALA A 245 8.18 -7.28 11.96
C ALA A 245 9.55 -7.92 12.18
N TYR A 246 10.56 -7.11 12.51
CA TYR A 246 11.89 -7.59 12.83
C TYR A 246 11.91 -8.45 14.10
N TYR A 247 11.24 -8.00 15.17
CA TYR A 247 11.14 -8.76 16.42
C TYR A 247 10.48 -10.13 16.21
N LEU A 248 9.42 -10.19 15.40
CA LEU A 248 8.74 -11.45 15.07
C LEU A 248 9.65 -12.42 14.29
N LEU A 249 10.41 -11.89 13.33
CA LEU A 249 11.43 -12.65 12.59
C LEU A 249 12.51 -13.19 13.54
N ALA A 250 13.03 -12.35 14.44
CA ALA A 250 14.08 -12.72 15.40
C ALA A 250 13.61 -13.75 16.42
N ARG A 251 12.34 -13.70 16.84
CA ARG A 251 11.77 -14.63 17.81
C ARG A 251 11.43 -16.01 17.22
N GLY A 252 11.34 -16.13 15.90
CA GLY A 252 10.95 -17.38 15.24
C GLY A 252 9.48 -17.77 15.45
N SER A 253 8.68 -16.91 16.08
CA SER A 253 7.31 -17.23 16.48
C SER A 253 6.40 -17.33 15.25
N GLY A 254 5.81 -18.53 15.04
CA GLY A 254 4.90 -18.81 13.93
C GLY A 254 5.56 -19.34 12.66
N MET A 255 6.89 -19.52 12.62
CA MET A 255 7.64 -20.04 11.46
C MET A 255 7.98 -21.54 11.55
N ARG A 256 7.66 -22.20 12.67
CA ARG A 256 7.99 -23.61 12.98
C ARG A 256 6.78 -24.54 13.09
N GLU A 257 5.56 -24.03 12.84
CA GLU A 257 4.31 -24.80 12.86
C GLU A 257 3.70 -24.88 11.46
#